data_AF-A0A6P2AQR7-F1
#
_entry.id   AF-A0A6P2AQR7-F1
#
_cell.length_a   1.000
_cell.length_b   1.000
_cell.length_c   1.000
_cell.angle_alpha   90.00
_cell.angle_beta   90.00
_cell.angle_gamma   90.00
#
_symmetry.space_group_name_H-M   'P 1'
#
loop_
_entity.id
_entity.type
_entity.pdbx_description
1 polymer ?
#
loop_
_entity_poly.entity_id
_entity_poly.type
_entity_poly.pdbx_seq_one_letter_code
_entity_poly.pdbx_strand_id
1 'polypeptide(L)'
;MTNALRRTSRPLKAALLDQSLIAGLGNIYVDEILFRSGLHPQRRADRVSDDQLRSLHRSIRRILCEAIEAGGSTLRDYADASGTPGRYAGRHLVYGRAGLTCHKCRTSLQQLQVAQRTTVVCPGCQLL
;
A
#
# COMPACT_ATOMS: atom_id res chain seq x y z
N MET A 1 -6.45 13.41 -7.21
CA MET A 1 -6.65 12.19 -6.40
C MET A 1 -8.02 12.14 -5.71
N THR A 2 -8.37 13.09 -4.85
CA THR A 2 -9.58 13.09 -4.01
C THR A 2 -10.88 12.92 -4.80
N ASN A 3 -11.06 13.71 -5.88
CA ASN A 3 -12.26 13.62 -6.73
C ASN A 3 -12.39 12.31 -7.50
N ALA A 4 -11.28 11.71 -7.91
CA ALA A 4 -11.29 10.47 -8.68
C ALA A 4 -11.67 9.26 -7.81
N LEU A 5 -11.19 9.19 -6.56
CA LEU A 5 -11.59 8.15 -5.61
C LEU A 5 -13.08 8.21 -5.25
N ARG A 6 -13.66 9.41 -5.19
CA ARG A 6 -15.09 9.62 -4.92
C ARG A 6 -16.02 9.15 -6.05
N ARG A 7 -15.50 8.97 -7.27
CA ARG A 7 -16.28 8.59 -8.46
C ARG A 7 -16.32 7.09 -8.71
N THR A 8 -15.78 6.27 -7.81
CA THR A 8 -15.67 4.82 -8.01
C THR A 8 -16.06 4.05 -6.75
N SER A 9 -16.92 3.05 -6.93
CA SER A 9 -17.29 2.10 -5.88
C SER A 9 -16.31 0.92 -5.79
N ARG A 10 -15.32 0.85 -6.69
CA ARG A 10 -14.25 -0.17 -6.65
C ARG A 10 -13.54 -0.20 -5.29
N PRO A 11 -12.98 -1.35 -4.88
CA PRO A 11 -12.09 -1.45 -3.74
C PRO A 11 -10.99 -0.38 -3.78
N LEU A 12 -10.65 0.20 -2.64
CA LEU A 12 -9.67 1.27 -2.52
C LEU A 12 -8.32 0.86 -3.09
N LYS A 13 -7.87 -0.37 -2.83
CA LYS A 13 -6.65 -0.91 -3.44
C LYS A 13 -6.73 -0.95 -4.98
N ALA A 14 -7.87 -1.36 -5.53
CA ALA A 14 -8.07 -1.40 -6.98
C ALA A 14 -7.98 0.01 -7.60
N ALA A 15 -8.58 1.00 -6.94
CA ALA A 15 -8.53 2.39 -7.38
C ALA A 15 -7.11 2.99 -7.29
N LEU A 16 -6.32 2.61 -6.28
CA LEU A 16 -4.93 3.08 -6.12
C LEU A 16 -3.94 2.41 -7.08
N LEU A 17 -4.24 1.21 -7.56
CA LEU A 17 -3.44 0.52 -8.58
C LEU A 17 -3.71 1.04 -10.01
N ASP A 18 -4.76 1.86 -10.17
CA ASP A 18 -5.10 2.49 -11.43
C ASP A 18 -4.03 3.53 -11.79
N GLN A 19 -3.24 3.22 -12.83
CA GLN A 19 -2.12 4.09 -13.24
C GLN A 19 -2.58 5.45 -13.78
N SER A 20 -3.87 5.60 -14.14
CA SER A 20 -4.46 6.90 -14.49
C SER A 20 -4.63 7.82 -13.27
N LEU A 21 -4.67 7.25 -12.05
CA LEU A 21 -4.80 8.01 -10.81
C LEU A 21 -3.45 8.53 -10.33
N ILE A 22 -2.48 7.62 -10.16
CA ILE A 22 -1.10 7.91 -9.77
C ILE A 22 -0.21 6.87 -10.45
N ALA A 23 0.55 7.30 -11.45
CA ALA A 23 1.54 6.45 -12.10
C ALA A 23 2.64 6.02 -11.13
N GLY A 24 3.08 4.77 -11.23
CA GLY A 24 4.17 4.21 -10.42
C GLY A 24 3.74 3.62 -9.07
N LEU A 25 2.46 3.72 -8.69
CA LEU A 25 1.94 2.95 -7.56
C LEU A 25 1.73 1.49 -7.95
N GLY A 26 2.66 0.64 -7.49
CA GLY A 26 2.58 -0.81 -7.61
C GLY A 26 2.03 -1.50 -6.35
N ASN A 27 1.88 -2.83 -6.44
CA ASN A 27 1.27 -3.65 -5.40
C ASN A 27 1.92 -3.48 -4.01
N ILE A 28 3.25 -3.42 -3.97
CA ILE A 28 4.05 -3.25 -2.74
C ILE A 28 3.67 -1.94 -2.05
N TYR A 29 3.81 -0.82 -2.76
CA TYR A 29 3.58 0.48 -2.16
C TYR A 29 2.14 0.66 -1.75
N VAL A 30 1.17 0.16 -2.54
CA VAL A 30 -0.25 0.25 -2.18
C VAL A 30 -0.55 -0.49 -0.87
N ASP A 31 0.00 -1.69 -0.65
CA ASP A 31 -0.18 -2.42 0.62
C ASP A 31 0.37 -1.63 1.80
N GLU A 32 1.59 -1.13 1.67
CA GLU A 32 2.26 -0.34 2.70
C GLU A 32 1.51 0.99 2.98
N ILE A 33 1.01 1.67 1.93
CA ILE A 33 0.24 2.90 2.02
C ILE A 33 -1.05 2.68 2.78
N LEU A 34 -1.78 1.61 2.43
CA LEU A 34 -3.05 1.29 3.07
C LEU A 34 -2.87 0.89 4.54
N PHE A 35 -1.80 0.14 4.84
CA PHE A 35 -1.45 -0.20 6.22
C PHE A 35 -1.11 1.05 7.04
N ARG A 36 -0.23 1.93 6.54
CA ARG A 36 0.14 3.18 7.24
C ARG A 36 -1.05 4.12 7.43
N SER A 37 -2.00 4.09 6.49
CA SER A 37 -3.22 4.90 6.57
C SER A 37 -4.32 4.28 7.42
N GLY A 38 -4.15 3.03 7.89
CA GLY A 38 -5.17 2.30 8.65
C GLY A 38 -6.42 1.97 7.83
N LEU A 39 -6.30 1.89 6.50
CA LEU A 39 -7.42 1.68 5.59
C LEU A 39 -7.42 0.25 5.06
N HIS A 40 -8.59 -0.41 5.12
CA HIS A 40 -8.74 -1.74 4.58
C HIS A 40 -8.72 -1.73 3.04
N PRO A 41 -7.97 -2.64 2.37
CA PRO A 41 -7.84 -2.65 0.92
C PRO A 41 -9.14 -2.88 0.16
N GLN A 42 -10.10 -3.60 0.78
CA GLN A 42 -11.44 -3.85 0.22
C GLN A 42 -12.46 -2.75 0.54
N ARG A 43 -12.12 -1.73 1.35
CA ARG A 43 -13.02 -0.60 1.60
C ARG A 43 -13.35 0.06 0.26
N ARG A 44 -14.60 0.45 0.04
CA ARG A 44 -14.98 1.18 -1.18
C ARG A 44 -14.30 2.55 -1.20
N ALA A 45 -13.71 2.92 -2.34
CA ALA A 45 -13.01 4.18 -2.48
C ALA A 45 -13.92 5.41 -2.24
N ASP A 46 -15.18 5.32 -2.64
CA ASP A 46 -16.21 6.35 -2.43
C ASP A 46 -16.66 6.52 -0.97
N ARG A 47 -16.26 5.63 -0.06
CA ARG A 47 -16.59 5.67 1.38
C ARG A 47 -15.45 6.13 2.28
N VAL A 48 -14.33 6.57 1.70
CA VAL A 48 -13.21 7.10 2.47
C VAL A 48 -13.51 8.55 2.87
N SER A 49 -13.44 8.87 4.18
CA SER A 49 -13.70 10.22 4.68
C SER A 49 -12.59 11.20 4.28
N ASP A 50 -12.83 12.51 4.37
CA ASP A 50 -11.80 13.51 4.04
C ASP A 50 -10.56 13.39 4.92
N ASP A 51 -10.73 13.08 6.20
CA ASP A 51 -9.65 12.87 7.16
C ASP A 51 -8.80 11.65 6.76
N GLN A 52 -9.47 10.57 6.36
CA GLN A 52 -8.83 9.38 5.85
C GLN A 52 -8.12 9.63 4.51
N LEU A 53 -8.69 10.45 3.62
CA LEU A 53 -8.05 10.84 2.37
C LEU A 53 -6.80 11.71 2.61
N ARG A 54 -6.83 12.61 3.60
CA ARG A 54 -5.64 13.36 4.03
C ARG A 54 -4.58 12.43 4.60
N SER A 55 -4.96 11.46 5.42
CA SER A 55 -4.05 10.42 5.93
C SER A 55 -3.42 9.62 4.79
N LEU A 56 -4.24 9.15 3.84
CA LEU A 56 -3.84 8.41 2.66
C LEU A 56 -2.84 9.21 1.81
N HIS A 57 -3.15 10.47 1.52
CA HIS A 57 -2.26 11.35 0.76
C HIS A 57 -0.89 11.52 1.43
N ARG A 58 -0.85 11.72 2.75
CA ARG A 58 0.40 11.80 3.51
C ARG A 58 1.19 10.49 3.43
N SER A 59 0.52 9.35 3.58
CA SER A 59 1.16 8.03 3.50
C SER A 59 1.73 7.75 2.10
N ILE A 60 1.00 8.12 1.03
CA ILE A 60 1.48 8.01 -0.35
C ILE A 60 2.77 8.79 -0.53
N ARG A 61 2.77 10.08 -0.21
CA ARG A 61 3.96 10.93 -0.36
C ARG A 61 5.14 10.38 0.44
N ARG A 62 4.90 10.00 1.70
CA ARG A 62 5.94 9.48 2.58
C ARG A 62 6.56 8.20 2.05
N ILE A 63 5.75 7.22 1.63
CA ILE A 63 6.25 5.94 1.12
C ILE A 63 6.99 6.14 -0.19
N LEU A 64 6.49 6.98 -1.10
CA LEU A 64 7.18 7.26 -2.35
C LEU A 64 8.53 7.95 -2.12
N CYS A 65 8.59 8.95 -1.22
CA CYS A 65 9.87 9.57 -0.83
C CYS A 65 10.84 8.55 -0.24
N GLU A 66 10.40 7.76 0.75
CA GLU A 66 11.24 6.74 1.39
C GLU A 66 11.69 5.66 0.39
N ALA A 67 10.86 5.31 -0.59
CA ALA A 67 11.20 4.37 -1.63
C ALA A 67 12.24 4.95 -2.59
N ILE A 68 12.07 6.21 -3.04
CA ILE A 68 13.04 6.90 -3.90
C ILE A 68 14.40 7.03 -3.20
N GLU A 69 14.42 7.48 -1.96
CA GLU A 69 15.64 7.59 -1.14
C GLU A 69 16.35 6.24 -0.95
N ALA A 70 15.58 5.14 -0.92
CA ALA A 70 16.11 3.79 -0.77
C ALA A 70 16.45 3.09 -2.10
N GLY A 71 16.28 3.75 -3.26
CA GLY A 71 16.48 3.14 -4.57
C GLY A 71 15.40 2.13 -4.98
N GLY A 72 14.21 2.20 -4.38
CA GLY A 72 13.08 1.31 -4.63
C GLY A 72 13.08 0.04 -3.78
N SER A 73 12.17 -0.89 -4.11
CA SER A 73 12.07 -2.21 -3.46
C SER A 73 12.64 -3.30 -4.36
N THR A 74 13.75 -3.91 -3.96
CA THR A 74 14.26 -5.12 -4.61
C THR A 74 13.78 -6.35 -3.87
N LEU A 75 13.02 -7.21 -4.55
CA LEU A 75 12.56 -8.48 -3.98
C LEU A 75 13.29 -9.69 -4.57
N ARG A 76 13.63 -9.67 -5.87
CA ARG A 76 14.41 -10.71 -6.55
C ARG A 76 15.33 -10.12 -7.61
N ASP A 77 14.76 -9.51 -8.66
CA ASP A 77 15.52 -9.16 -9.89
C ASP A 77 15.53 -7.66 -10.22
N TYR A 78 15.07 -6.80 -9.29
CA TYR A 78 15.06 -5.36 -9.50
C TYR A 78 16.38 -4.75 -9.05
N ALA A 79 17.09 -4.08 -9.95
CA ALA A 79 18.23 -3.25 -9.62
C ALA A 79 18.03 -1.88 -10.28
N ASP A 80 18.59 -0.84 -9.69
CA ASP A 80 18.61 0.46 -10.36
C ASP A 80 19.48 0.44 -11.63
N ALA A 81 19.55 1.56 -12.34
CA ALA A 81 20.33 1.67 -13.57
C ALA A 81 21.84 1.37 -13.40
N SER A 82 22.34 1.35 -12.16
CA SER A 82 23.73 1.01 -11.82
C SER A 82 23.93 -0.45 -11.39
N GLY A 83 22.86 -1.25 -11.33
CA GLY A 83 22.90 -2.61 -10.82
C GLY A 83 22.79 -2.70 -9.29
N THR A 84 22.50 -1.60 -8.59
CA THR A 84 22.38 -1.59 -7.13
C THR A 84 20.97 -2.00 -6.68
N PRO A 85 20.83 -2.95 -5.73
CA PRO A 85 19.53 -3.30 -5.17
C PRO A 85 18.92 -2.16 -4.35
N GLY A 86 17.69 -1.77 -4.67
CA GLY A 86 16.84 -0.96 -3.81
C GLY A 86 16.58 -1.61 -2.45
N ARG A 87 16.74 -0.82 -1.37
CA ARG A 87 16.73 -1.29 0.03
C ARG A 87 15.37 -1.18 0.73
N TYR A 88 14.33 -0.70 0.05
CA TYR A 88 13.03 -0.49 0.70
C TYR A 88 12.35 -1.80 1.16
N ALA A 89 12.74 -2.95 0.62
CA ALA A 89 12.25 -4.26 1.06
C ALA A 89 12.44 -4.51 2.57
N GLY A 90 13.54 -4.02 3.15
CA GLY A 90 13.79 -4.10 4.60
C GLY A 90 12.83 -3.24 5.45
N ARG A 91 12.01 -2.39 4.82
CA ARG A 91 11.06 -1.48 5.47
C ARG A 91 9.60 -1.91 5.31
N HIS A 92 9.33 -3.06 4.70
CA HIS A 92 7.97 -3.57 4.50
C HIS A 92 7.32 -3.93 5.84
N LEU A 93 6.16 -3.34 6.12
CA LEU A 93 5.38 -3.57 7.33
C LEU A 93 4.38 -4.71 7.15
N VAL A 94 3.85 -4.88 5.93
CA VAL A 94 2.85 -5.90 5.60
C VAL A 94 3.19 -6.69 4.34
N TYR A 95 3.73 -6.06 3.29
CA TYR A 95 3.94 -6.74 2.02
C TYR A 95 4.86 -7.96 2.17
N GLY A 96 4.43 -9.11 1.64
CA GLY A 96 5.19 -10.37 1.72
C GLY A 96 5.28 -10.99 3.13
N ARG A 97 4.52 -10.47 4.10
CA ARG A 97 4.61 -10.88 5.52
C ARG A 97 3.37 -11.61 6.03
N ALA A 98 2.62 -12.25 5.13
CA ALA A 98 1.46 -13.05 5.52
C ALA A 98 1.84 -14.10 6.58
N GLY A 99 0.99 -14.29 7.59
CA GLY A 99 1.23 -15.21 8.71
C GLY A 99 2.19 -14.67 9.78
N LEU A 100 2.92 -13.59 9.52
CA LEU A 100 3.78 -12.96 10.51
C LEU A 100 3.00 -12.01 11.42
N THR A 101 3.59 -11.69 12.56
CA THR A 101 3.03 -10.74 13.53
C THR A 101 3.12 -9.29 13.02
N CYS A 102 2.01 -8.55 13.11
CA CYS A 102 1.98 -7.12 12.87
C CYS A 102 2.87 -6.37 13.86
N HIS A 103 3.75 -5.49 13.36
CA HIS A 103 4.63 -4.69 14.21
C HIS A 103 3.90 -3.65 15.08
N LYS A 104 2.68 -3.26 14.70
CA LYS A 104 1.91 -2.23 15.42
C LYS A 104 1.01 -2.82 16.51
N CYS A 105 0.18 -3.81 16.18
CA CYS A 105 -0.83 -4.34 17.10
C CYS A 105 -0.64 -5.81 17.50
N ARG A 106 0.43 -6.46 17.01
CA ARG A 106 0.76 -7.87 17.29
C ARG A 106 -0.26 -8.91 16.78
N THR A 107 -1.31 -8.50 16.08
CA THR A 107 -2.21 -9.43 15.37
C THR A 107 -1.50 -10.11 14.21
N SER A 108 -1.82 -11.37 13.93
CA SER A 108 -1.31 -12.09 12.75
C SER A 108 -1.78 -11.41 11.46
N LEU A 109 -0.84 -11.21 10.53
CA LEU A 109 -1.11 -10.63 9.22
C LEU A 109 -1.79 -11.65 8.31
N GLN A 110 -2.82 -11.22 7.60
CA GLN A 110 -3.63 -12.07 6.74
C GLN A 110 -3.33 -11.78 5.28
N GLN A 111 -3.31 -12.83 4.46
CA GLN A 111 -3.27 -12.70 3.01
C GLN A 111 -4.69 -12.78 2.45
N LEU A 112 -4.98 -11.89 1.51
CA LEU A 112 -6.16 -11.96 0.66
C LEU A 112 -5.82 -11.56 -0.77
N GLN A 113 -6.79 -11.71 -1.67
CA GLN A 113 -6.68 -11.26 -3.05
C GLN A 113 -7.59 -10.05 -3.28
N VAL A 114 -7.02 -8.95 -3.76
CA VAL A 114 -7.78 -7.74 -4.14
C VAL A 114 -7.31 -7.29 -5.50
N ALA A 115 -8.26 -7.07 -6.42
CA ALA A 115 -7.96 -6.72 -7.81
C ALA A 115 -6.96 -7.68 -8.48
N GLN A 116 -7.14 -9.00 -8.25
CA GLN A 116 -6.26 -10.06 -8.76
C GLN A 116 -4.80 -9.99 -8.26
N ARG A 117 -4.51 -9.20 -7.22
CA ARG A 117 -3.18 -9.09 -6.62
C ARG A 117 -3.17 -9.64 -5.19
N THR A 118 -2.13 -10.40 -4.87
CA THR A 118 -1.81 -10.78 -3.49
C THR A 118 -1.71 -9.52 -2.64
N THR A 119 -2.40 -9.52 -1.51
CA THR A 119 -2.54 -8.38 -0.61
C THR A 119 -2.35 -8.86 0.81
N VAL A 120 -1.45 -8.24 1.56
CA VAL A 120 -1.32 -8.56 2.99
C VAL A 120 -1.94 -7.43 3.81
N VAL A 121 -2.79 -7.79 4.76
CA VAL A 121 -3.54 -6.86 5.61
C VAL A 121 -3.34 -7.20 7.07
N CYS A 122 -3.39 -6.18 7.93
CA CYS A 122 -3.51 -6.37 9.36
C CYS A 122 -4.95 -6.17 9.81
N PRO A 123 -5.68 -7.23 10.23
CA PRO A 123 -7.09 -7.09 10.63
C PRO A 123 -7.26 -6.26 11.91
N GLY A 124 -6.23 -6.14 12.75
CA GLY A 124 -6.26 -5.28 13.94
C GLY A 124 -5.95 -3.80 13.67
N CYS A 125 -5.29 -3.46 12.56
CA CYS A 125 -4.91 -2.09 12.22
C CYS A 125 -5.71 -1.48 11.06
N GLN A 126 -6.28 -2.31 10.20
CA GLN A 126 -7.01 -1.91 9.00
C GLN A 126 -8.44 -2.46 9.11
N LEU A 127 -9.33 -1.67 9.67
CA LEU A 127 -10.73 -2.06 9.82
C LEU A 127 -11.49 -1.79 8.52
N LEU A 128 -12.37 -2.73 8.13
CA LEU A 128 -13.20 -2.60 6.94
C LEU A 128 -14.18 -1.44 7.08
#